data_AF-A0A8S0GRQ6-F1
#
_entry.id   AF-A0A8S0GRQ6-F1
#
_cell.length_a   1.000
_cell.length_b   1.000
_cell.length_c   1.000
_cell.angle_alpha   90.00
_cell.angle_beta   90.00
_cell.angle_gamma   90.00
#
_symmetry.space_group_name_H-M   'P 1'
#
loop_
_entity.id
_entity.type
_entity.pdbx_description
1 polymer ?
#
loop_
_entity_poly.entity_id
_entity_poly.type
_entity_poly.pdbx_seq_one_letter_code
_entity_poly.pdbx_strand_id
1 'polypeptide(L)' 'MAAASIAVAEVRALSTEISLAAGSTLFELAGSQATLAEHGLDRHWRNARVHTLHDPVRWKYHAVGNYYLNQQNPPLRGTI' A
#
# COMPACT_ATOMS: atom_id res chain seq x y z
N MET A 1 -20.11 -9.48 -4.61
CA MET A 1 -19.71 -8.23 -3.90
C MET A 1 -18.58 -8.47 -2.90
N ALA A 2 -18.70 -9.42 -1.97
CA ALA A 2 -17.64 -9.73 -0.99
C ALA A 2 -16.27 -10.01 -1.63
N ALA A 3 -16.20 -10.90 -2.64
CA ALA A 3 -14.95 -11.22 -3.33
C ALA A 3 -14.26 -10.00 -3.96
N ALA A 4 -15.03 -9.06 -4.54
CA ALA A 4 -14.48 -7.83 -5.10
C ALA A 4 -13.92 -6.90 -4.00
N SER A 5 -14.63 -6.78 -2.87
CA SER A 5 -14.16 -6.00 -1.72
C SER A 5 -12.87 -6.56 -1.13
N ILE A 6 -12.74 -7.89 -1.07
CA ILE A 6 -11.52 -8.56 -0.62
C ILE A 6 -10.37 -8.34 -1.61
N ALA A 7 -10.60 -8.51 -2.91
CA ALA A 7 -9.57 -8.24 -3.92
C ALA A 7 -9.05 -6.80 -3.85
N VAL A 8 -9.94 -5.82 -3.64
CA VAL A 8 -9.54 -4.41 -3.44
C VAL A 8 -8.73 -4.26 -2.14
N ALA A 9 -9.12 -4.94 -1.07
CA ALA A 9 -8.38 -4.91 0.19
C ALA A 9 -6.96 -5.46 0.06
N GLU A 10 -6.81 -6.60 -0.62
CA GLU A 10 -5.52 -7.25 -0.92
C GLU A 10 -4.63 -6.33 -1.76
N VAL A 11 -5.16 -5.80 -2.86
CA VAL A 11 -4.41 -4.89 -3.74
C VAL A 11 -4.01 -3.63 -2.99
N ARG A 12 -4.88 -3.07 -2.13
CA ARG A 12 -4.54 -1.89 -1.34
C ARG A 12 -3.42 -2.18 -0.35
N ALA A 13 -3.46 -3.33 0.32
CA ALA A 13 -2.43 -3.74 1.25
C ALA A 13 -1.06 -3.88 0.56
N LEU A 14 -1.03 -4.62 -0.54
CA LEU A 14 0.18 -4.83 -1.34
C LEU A 14 0.70 -3.54 -1.96
N SER A 15 -0.17 -2.70 -2.54
CA SER A 15 0.26 -1.46 -3.18
C SER A 15 0.82 -0.45 -2.17
N THR A 16 0.32 -0.45 -0.93
CA THR A 16 0.87 0.37 0.16
C THR A 16 2.32 -0.01 0.44
N GLU A 17 2.61 -1.30 0.59
CA GLU A 17 3.96 -1.77 0.89
C GLU A 17 4.91 -1.61 -0.29
N ILE A 18 4.47 -2.05 -1.48
CA ILE A 18 5.29 -2.04 -2.69
C ILE A 18 5.65 -0.61 -3.09
N SER A 19 4.73 0.36 -2.99
CA SER A 19 5.02 1.75 -3.36
C SER A 19 6.08 2.39 -2.45
N LEU A 20 6.03 2.11 -1.14
CA LEU A 20 7.03 2.60 -0.19
C LEU A 20 8.38 1.90 -0.37
N ALA A 21 8.37 0.57 -0.57
CA ALA A 21 9.56 -0.21 -0.81
C ALA A 21 10.25 0.24 -2.11
N ALA A 22 9.51 0.33 -3.22
CA ALA A 22 10.03 0.76 -4.52
C ALA A 22 10.66 2.16 -4.46
N GLY A 23 10.02 3.10 -3.74
CA GLY A 23 10.57 4.45 -3.55
C GLY A 23 11.90 4.46 -2.78
N SER A 24 12.13 3.49 -1.90
CA SER A 24 13.36 3.36 -1.11
C SER A 24 14.44 2.58 -1.89
N THR A 25 14.09 1.42 -2.46
CA THR A 25 14.98 0.57 -3.27
C THR A 25 15.54 1.30 -4.48
N LEU A 26 14.81 2.28 -5.03
CA LEU A 26 15.32 3.14 -6.10
C LEU A 26 16.65 3.81 -5.73
N PHE A 27 16.84 4.25 -4.49
CA PHE A 27 18.08 4.87 -4.03
C PHE A 27 19.20 3.85 -3.80
N GLU A 28 18.86 2.66 -3.31
CA GLU A 28 19.82 1.56 -3.15
C GLU A 28 20.41 1.14 -4.50
N LEU A 29 19.58 1.10 -5.55
CA LEU A 29 20.01 0.72 -6.89
C LEU A 29 20.82 1.83 -7.60
N ALA A 30 20.36 3.08 -7.50
CA ALA A 30 20.93 4.19 -8.26
C ALA A 30 22.15 4.86 -7.57
N GLY A 31 22.39 4.57 -6.29
CA GLY A 31 23.52 5.09 -5.54
C GLY A 31 23.39 6.58 -5.18
N SER A 32 24.49 7.19 -4.73
CA SER A 32 24.48 8.55 -4.17
C SER A 32 24.03 9.63 -5.15
N GLN A 33 24.23 9.46 -6.46
CA GLN A 33 23.75 10.43 -7.46
C GLN A 33 22.23 10.57 -7.48
N ALA A 34 21.48 9.55 -7.04
CA ALA A 34 20.02 9.62 -6.97
C ALA A 34 19.50 10.68 -5.99
N THR A 35 20.33 11.18 -5.08
CA THR A 35 19.95 12.24 -4.12
C THR A 35 20.01 13.64 -4.72
N LEU A 36 20.47 13.79 -5.96
CA LEU A 36 20.52 15.10 -6.63
C LEU A 36 19.11 15.64 -6.85
N ALA A 37 18.89 16.89 -6.45
CA ALA A 37 17.59 17.55 -6.52
C ALA A 37 17.04 17.63 -7.96
N GLU A 38 17.92 17.66 -8.97
CA GLU A 38 17.51 17.70 -10.38
C GLU A 38 16.77 16.42 -10.83
N HIS A 39 17.04 15.27 -10.21
CA HIS A 39 16.32 14.03 -10.49
C HIS A 39 15.01 13.94 -9.72
N GLY A 40 14.97 14.52 -8.51
CA GLY A 40 13.80 14.60 -7.64
C GLY A 40 13.15 13.25 -7.33
N LEU A 41 13.96 12.17 -7.22
CA LEU A 41 13.47 10.79 -7.08
C LEU A 41 12.75 10.54 -5.75
N ASP A 42 13.08 11.30 -4.72
CA ASP A 42 12.46 11.29 -3.40
C ASP A 42 10.95 11.62 -3.43
N ARG A 43 10.48 12.31 -4.48
CA ARG A 43 9.06 12.64 -4.66
C ARG A 43 8.17 11.41 -4.68
N HIS A 44 8.66 10.29 -5.20
CA HIS A 44 7.86 9.06 -5.32
C HIS A 44 7.56 8.47 -3.94
N TRP A 45 8.58 8.37 -3.09
CA TRP A 45 8.40 7.92 -1.72
C TRP A 45 7.55 8.89 -0.91
N ARG A 46 7.79 10.20 -1.02
CA ARG A 46 7.00 11.22 -0.29
C ARG A 46 5.52 11.18 -0.66
N ASN A 47 5.20 11.10 -1.95
CA ASN A 47 3.82 11.04 -2.42
C ASN A 47 3.13 9.74 -1.96
N ALA A 48 3.80 8.59 -2.10
CA ALA A 48 3.29 7.32 -1.61
C ALA A 48 3.06 7.36 -0.09
N ARG A 49 4.00 7.91 0.68
CA ARG A 49 3.91 8.03 2.13
C ARG A 49 2.73 8.88 2.57
N VAL A 50 2.47 10.01 1.91
CA VAL A 50 1.31 10.85 2.22
C VAL A 50 0.02 10.13 1.84
N HIS A 51 -0.06 9.58 0.63
CA HIS A 51 -1.30 8.99 0.12
C HIS A 51 -1.73 7.74 0.90
N THR A 52 -0.77 6.86 1.24
CA THR A 52 -1.05 5.61 1.96
C THR A 52 -1.53 5.81 3.40
N LEU A 53 -1.38 7.01 3.98
CA LEU A 53 -1.89 7.33 5.31
C LEU A 53 -3.41 7.55 5.36
N HIS A 54 -4.05 7.80 4.22
CA HIS A 54 -5.50 8.04 4.15
C HIS A 54 -6.29 6.89 4.79
N ASP A 55 -5.90 5.65 4.46
CA ASP A 55 -6.54 4.46 5.00
C ASP A 55 -5.51 3.63 5.79
N PRO A 56 -5.75 3.32 7.07
CA PRO A 56 -4.83 2.47 7.86
C PRO A 56 -4.75 1.04 7.30
N VAL A 57 -3.60 0.64 6.74
CA VAL A 57 -3.41 -0.66 6.03
C VAL A 57 -3.68 -1.88 6.89
N ARG A 58 -3.41 -1.77 8.20
CA ARG A 58 -3.64 -2.83 9.18
C ARG A 58 -5.07 -3.40 9.16
N TRP A 59 -6.07 -2.57 8.85
CA TRP A 59 -7.46 -3.01 8.83
C TRP A 59 -7.81 -3.80 7.56
N LYS A 60 -7.11 -3.54 6.44
CA LYS A 60 -7.21 -4.36 5.23
C LYS A 60 -6.72 -5.77 5.51
N TYR A 61 -5.57 -5.93 6.18
CA TYR A 61 -5.06 -7.25 6.58
C TYR A 61 -6.03 -8.00 7.49
N HIS A 62 -6.62 -7.31 8.47
CA HIS A 62 -7.63 -7.90 9.34
C HIS A 62 -8.85 -8.39 8.54
N ALA A 63 -9.39 -7.57 7.64
CA ALA A 63 -10.55 -7.93 6.82
C ALA A 63 -10.26 -9.12 5.89
N VAL A 64 -9.10 -9.12 5.23
CA VAL A 64 -8.65 -10.22 4.37
C VAL A 64 -8.49 -11.51 5.17
N GLY A 65 -7.81 -11.45 6.32
CA GLY A 65 -7.61 -12.59 7.21
C GLY A 65 -8.94 -13.17 7.73
N ASN A 66 -9.85 -12.31 8.17
CA ASN A 66 -11.16 -12.75 8.69
C ASN A 66 -12.03 -13.42 7.60
N TYR A 67 -11.92 -12.96 6.35
CA TYR A 67 -12.60 -13.59 5.22
C TYR A 67 -12.08 -15.01 4.94
N TYR A 68 -10.75 -15.18 4.86
CA TYR A 68 -10.17 -16.50 4.54
C TYR A 68 -10.21 -17.48 5.72
N LEU A 69 -10.00 -17.01 6.95
CA LEU A 69 -9.93 -17.89 8.13
C LEU A 69 -11.31 -18.21 8.71
N ASN A 70 -12.22 -17.24 8.74
CA ASN A 70 -13.50 -17.36 9.45
C ASN A 70 -14.72 -17.30 8.52
N GLN A 71 -14.52 -17.23 7.20
CA GLN A 71 -15.60 -17.09 6.19
C GLN A 71 -16.51 -15.87 6.43
N GLN A 72 -15.99 -14.83 7.09
CA GLN A 72 -16.76 -13.64 7.40
C GLN A 72 -16.61 -12.60 6.31
N ASN A 73 -17.74 -12.24 5.68
CA ASN A 73 -17.75 -11.26 4.61
C ASN A 73 -17.34 -9.86 5.12
N PRO A 74 -16.57 -9.09 4.33
CA PRO A 74 -16.23 -7.71 4.68
C PRO A 74 -17.49 -6.83 4.71
N PRO A 75 -17.50 -5.75 5.51
CA PRO A 75 -18.63 -4.83 5.55
C PRO A 75 -18.92 -4.25 4.17
N LEU A 76 -20.21 -4.03 3.88
CA LEU A 76 -20.70 -3.56 2.57
C LEU A 76 -20.22 -2.14 2.20
N ARG A 77 -19.79 -1.35 3.18
CA ARG A 77 -19.16 -0.04 2.95
C ARG A 77 -17.65 -0.22 2.96
N GLY A 78 -16.97 0.45 2.03
CA GLY A 78 -15.51 0.37 1.81
C GLY A 78 -14.61 0.80 2.98
N THR A 79 -15.18 0.94 4.17
CA THR A 79 -14.54 1.14 5.46
C THR A 79 -13.97 -0.20 5.94
N ILE A 80 -12.87 -0.59 5.32
CA ILE A 80 -11.92 -1.62 5.77
C ILE A 80 -10.52 -1.03 5.73
#